data_AF-A0A660SRL1-F1
#
_entry.id   AF-A0A660SRL1-F1
#
_cell.length_a   1.000
_cell.length_b   1.000
_cell.length_c   1.000
_cell.angle_alpha   90.00
_cell.angle_beta   90.00
_cell.angle_gamma   90.00
#
_symmetry.space_group_name_H-M   'P 1'
#
loop_
_entity.id
_entity.type
_entity.pdbx_description
1 polymer ?
#
loop_
_entity_poly.entity_id
_entity_poly.type
_entity_poly.pdbx_seq_one_letter_code
_entity_poly.pdbx_strand_id
1 'polypeptide(L)'
;MKIGNNISGFVSMTILIPLLILAPTDLSGQGQNDRIFMGIELNNILCGYSDISIKDLDQGEESCLEIIQKNYISFRALGRDIDQKQVFIYHIDKETGNFFYHDSYSEAGGHTSAAYMQKNGDSLTIGETVNGVNKIIYLPEGVVLPNTVIYPHLLEDLVIRNLKTSKLKVFDVRTGKISEVEYEKLGEE
;
A
#
# COMPACT_ATOMS: atom_id res chain seq x y z
N MET A 1 6.87 -29.80 29.61
CA MET A 1 6.35 -30.54 28.44
C MET A 1 5.95 -29.52 27.38
N LYS A 2 6.79 -29.35 26.35
CA LYS A 2 6.54 -28.47 25.20
C LYS A 2 5.46 -29.09 24.32
N ILE A 3 4.49 -28.29 23.87
CA ILE A 3 4.02 -28.33 22.48
C ILE A 3 3.72 -26.88 22.10
N GLY A 4 4.61 -26.30 21.29
CA GLY A 4 4.37 -25.03 20.62
C GLY A 4 3.62 -25.27 19.32
N ASN A 5 2.67 -24.38 19.00
CA ASN A 5 2.13 -24.25 17.65
C ASN A 5 2.45 -22.85 17.15
N ASN A 6 3.68 -22.68 16.67
CA ASN A 6 4.00 -21.65 15.70
C ASN A 6 3.52 -22.16 14.34
N ILE A 7 2.34 -21.72 13.91
CA ILE A 7 1.96 -21.81 12.50
C ILE A 7 2.36 -20.47 11.87
N SER A 8 3.66 -20.26 11.68
CA SER A 8 4.14 -19.24 10.74
C SER A 8 4.08 -19.86 9.35
N GLY A 9 2.87 -19.95 8.80
CA GLY A 9 2.69 -20.18 7.38
C GLY A 9 3.16 -18.93 6.65
N PHE A 10 4.42 -18.91 6.21
CA PHE A 10 4.86 -18.01 5.16
C PHE A 10 4.11 -18.43 3.90
N VAL A 11 2.93 -17.85 3.67
CA VAL A 11 2.37 -17.77 2.33
C VAL A 11 3.31 -16.82 1.60
N SER A 12 4.20 -17.36 0.77
CA SER A 12 4.90 -16.58 -0.24
C SER A 12 3.83 -16.12 -1.22
N MET A 13 3.26 -14.96 -0.92
CA MET A 13 2.30 -14.29 -1.77
C MET A 13 3.13 -13.54 -2.79
N THR A 14 3.38 -14.17 -3.94
CA THR A 14 3.88 -13.47 -5.12
C THR A 14 2.80 -12.48 -5.54
N ILE A 15 2.91 -11.23 -5.10
CA ILE A 15 2.01 -10.17 -5.54
C ILE A 15 2.50 -9.76 -6.92
N LEU A 16 1.76 -10.19 -7.96
CA LEU A 16 1.88 -9.60 -9.29
C LEU A 16 1.23 -8.21 -9.19
N ILE A 17 2.04 -7.16 -9.11
CA ILE A 17 1.55 -5.78 -9.19
C ILE A 17 1.68 -5.39 -10.67
N PRO A 18 0.60 -5.32 -11.45
CA PRO A 18 0.67 -4.71 -12.76
C PRO A 18 1.06 -3.24 -12.56
N LEU A 19 2.22 -2.85 -13.07
CA LEU A 19 2.70 -1.47 -13.04
C LEU A 19 1.87 -0.68 -14.05
N LEU A 20 0.82 -0.01 -13.59
CA LEU A 20 0.06 0.89 -14.45
C LEU A 20 0.93 2.12 -14.74
N ILE A 21 1.52 2.18 -15.93
CA ILE A 21 2.31 3.33 -16.38
C ILE A 21 1.32 4.45 -16.74
N LEU A 22 1.04 5.34 -15.78
CA LEU A 22 0.41 6.62 -16.10
C LEU A 22 1.49 7.50 -16.75
N ALA A 23 1.31 7.78 -18.04
CA ALA A 23 2.18 8.72 -18.76
C ALA A 23 2.13 10.10 -18.06
N PRO A 24 3.26 10.85 -18.01
CA PRO A 24 3.26 12.21 -17.50
C PRO A 24 2.51 13.10 -18.50
N THR A 25 1.21 13.24 -18.34
CA THR A 25 0.46 14.34 -18.95
C THR A 25 0.75 15.60 -18.16
N ASP A 26 1.09 16.67 -18.86
CA ASP A 26 1.39 18.01 -18.33
C ASP A 26 0.57 18.34 -17.07
N LEU A 27 1.28 18.52 -15.95
CA LEU A 27 0.76 19.01 -14.67
C LEU A 27 0.43 20.52 -14.77
N SER A 28 -0.46 20.87 -15.67
CA SER A 28 -1.06 22.21 -15.74
C SER A 28 -2.46 22.19 -15.12
N GLY A 29 -2.53 22.46 -13.82
CA GLY A 29 -3.62 23.23 -13.19
C GLY A 29 -5.07 22.73 -13.24
N GLN A 30 -5.36 21.51 -13.68
CA GLN A 30 -6.65 20.86 -13.45
C GLN A 30 -6.45 19.70 -12.50
N GLY A 31 -7.04 19.80 -11.30
CA GLY A 31 -6.95 18.77 -10.26
C GLY A 31 -7.22 17.39 -10.85
N GLN A 32 -6.20 16.53 -10.84
CA GLN A 32 -6.31 15.17 -11.31
C GLN A 32 -7.29 14.45 -10.40
N ASN A 33 -8.39 13.95 -10.95
CA ASN A 33 -9.41 13.20 -10.21
C ASN A 33 -9.69 11.91 -10.98
N ASP A 34 -8.76 10.97 -10.82
CA ASP A 34 -8.82 9.70 -11.50
C ASP A 34 -9.56 8.69 -10.63
N ARG A 35 -10.35 7.84 -11.28
CA ARG A 35 -11.02 6.72 -10.63
C ARG A 35 -10.75 5.45 -11.41
N ILE A 36 -10.21 4.45 -10.71
CA ILE A 36 -9.75 3.19 -11.29
C ILE A 36 -10.56 2.06 -10.62
N PHE A 37 -11.11 1.17 -11.44
CA PHE A 37 -11.76 -0.06 -10.98
C PHE A 37 -10.93 -1.26 -11.43
N MET A 38 -10.57 -2.13 -10.49
CA MET A 38 -9.80 -3.35 -10.79
C MET A 38 -10.54 -4.56 -10.24
N GLY A 39 -10.56 -5.66 -11.00
CA GLY A 39 -11.00 -6.95 -10.49
C GLY A 39 -9.96 -7.52 -9.54
N ILE A 40 -10.41 -8.19 -8.47
CA ILE A 40 -9.53 -8.93 -7.56
C ILE A 40 -9.73 -10.42 -7.85
N GLU A 41 -8.66 -11.07 -8.28
CA GLU A 41 -8.65 -12.50 -8.60
C GLU A 41 -7.79 -13.29 -7.60
N LEU A 42 -8.31 -14.42 -7.15
CA LEU A 42 -7.58 -15.40 -6.35
C LEU A 42 -7.68 -16.76 -7.06
N ASN A 43 -6.54 -17.35 -7.42
CA ASN A 43 -6.48 -18.60 -8.18
C ASN A 43 -7.31 -18.58 -9.48
N ASN A 44 -7.20 -17.48 -10.25
CA ASN A 44 -7.95 -17.26 -11.51
C ASN A 44 -9.48 -17.20 -11.34
N ILE A 45 -9.96 -16.93 -10.12
CA ILE A 45 -11.38 -16.73 -9.84
C ILE A 45 -11.56 -15.28 -9.43
N LEU A 46 -12.38 -14.54 -10.18
CA LEU A 46 -12.82 -13.20 -9.82
C LEU A 46 -13.64 -13.29 -8.52
N CYS A 47 -13.07 -12.79 -7.43
CA CYS A 47 -13.62 -12.88 -6.09
C CYS A 47 -13.85 -11.50 -5.46
N GLY A 48 -13.69 -10.42 -6.22
CA GLY A 48 -13.83 -9.08 -5.67
C GLY A 48 -13.50 -7.98 -6.65
N TYR A 49 -13.49 -6.77 -6.13
CA TYR A 49 -13.07 -5.59 -6.86
C TYR A 49 -12.43 -4.55 -5.94
N SER A 50 -11.61 -3.70 -6.55
CA SER A 50 -11.00 -2.53 -5.94
C SER A 50 -11.52 -1.27 -6.64
N ASP A 51 -11.98 -0.30 -5.85
CA ASP A 51 -12.37 1.05 -6.28
C ASP A 51 -11.35 2.03 -5.72
N ILE A 52 -10.56 2.64 -6.60
CA ILE A 52 -9.47 3.55 -6.26
C ILE A 52 -9.84 4.94 -6.78
N SER A 53 -9.81 5.96 -5.91
CA SER A 53 -9.80 7.35 -6.35
C SER A 53 -8.48 8.01 -6.02
N ILE A 54 -7.91 8.72 -6.98
CA ILE A 54 -6.70 9.52 -6.84
C ILE A 54 -7.09 10.96 -7.06
N LYS A 55 -6.78 11.84 -6.11
CA LYS A 55 -7.14 13.25 -6.17
C LYS A 55 -6.00 14.14 -5.75
N ASP A 56 -5.86 15.26 -6.42
CA ASP A 56 -5.08 16.37 -5.87
C ASP A 56 -5.75 16.92 -4.61
N LEU A 57 -4.94 17.14 -3.58
CA LEU A 57 -5.38 17.71 -2.33
C LEU A 57 -4.58 19.00 -2.07
N ASP A 58 -5.25 20.14 -2.24
CA ASP A 58 -4.68 21.46 -1.95
C ASP A 58 -4.74 21.70 -0.44
N GLN A 59 -3.68 21.31 0.28
CA GLN A 59 -3.45 21.66 1.68
C GLN A 59 -2.40 22.77 1.79
N GLY A 60 -2.78 24.00 1.42
CA GLY A 60 -1.89 25.17 1.55
C GLY A 60 -0.81 25.22 0.47
N GLU A 61 0.47 25.36 0.86
CA GLU A 61 1.61 25.50 -0.08
C GLU A 61 2.17 24.16 -0.59
N GLU A 62 1.79 23.02 0.01
CA GLU A 62 2.27 21.70 -0.39
C GLU A 62 1.21 20.97 -1.22
N SER A 63 1.56 20.66 -2.48
CA SER A 63 0.72 19.83 -3.34
C SER A 63 0.87 18.36 -2.95
N CYS A 64 -0.18 17.74 -2.41
CA CYS A 64 -0.20 16.30 -2.13
C CYS A 64 -1.28 15.57 -2.94
N LEU A 65 -1.13 14.24 -3.04
CA LEU A 65 -2.14 13.36 -3.61
C LEU A 65 -2.87 12.63 -2.49
N GLU A 66 -4.19 12.59 -2.57
CA GLU A 66 -5.03 11.67 -1.81
C GLU A 66 -5.35 10.44 -2.65
N ILE A 67 -5.03 9.26 -2.11
CA ILE A 67 -5.46 7.98 -2.67
C ILE A 67 -6.43 7.34 -1.69
N ILE A 68 -7.64 7.07 -2.14
CA ILE A 68 -8.62 6.27 -1.40
C ILE A 68 -8.80 4.96 -2.17
N GLN A 69 -8.37 3.85 -1.58
CA GLN A 69 -8.58 2.52 -2.11
C GLN A 69 -9.60 1.75 -1.26
N LYS A 70 -10.63 1.22 -1.91
CA LYS A 70 -11.64 0.36 -1.27
C LYS A 70 -11.64 -1.00 -1.94
N ASN A 71 -11.26 -2.03 -1.19
CA ASN A 71 -11.28 -3.41 -1.65
C ASN A 71 -12.48 -4.13 -1.04
N TYR A 72 -13.23 -4.84 -1.88
CA TYR A 72 -14.31 -5.72 -1.49
C TYR A 72 -14.00 -7.10 -2.05
N ILE A 73 -13.85 -8.08 -1.17
CA ILE A 73 -13.44 -9.44 -1.53
C ILE A 73 -14.43 -10.40 -0.87
N SER A 74 -14.97 -11.33 -1.64
CA SER A 74 -15.85 -12.41 -1.18
C SER A 74 -15.34 -13.72 -1.75
N PHE A 75 -15.01 -14.66 -0.87
CA PHE A 75 -14.49 -15.97 -1.27
C PHE A 75 -14.86 -17.04 -0.26
N ARG A 76 -14.76 -18.31 -0.68
CA ARG A 76 -15.02 -19.46 0.20
C ARG A 76 -13.71 -20.11 0.63
N ALA A 77 -13.50 -20.24 1.94
CA ALA A 77 -12.36 -20.96 2.49
C ALA A 77 -12.78 -21.82 3.69
N LEU A 78 -12.19 -23.02 3.78
CA LEU A 78 -12.49 -23.99 4.85
C LEU A 78 -14.00 -24.26 5.02
N GLY A 79 -14.72 -24.29 3.89
CA GLY A 79 -16.17 -24.54 3.84
C GLY A 79 -17.06 -23.36 4.20
N ARG A 80 -16.50 -22.21 4.60
CA ARG A 80 -17.22 -20.99 4.98
C ARG A 80 -17.04 -19.87 3.96
N ASP A 81 -18.08 -19.08 3.79
CA ASP A 81 -18.00 -17.84 3.04
C ASP A 81 -17.33 -16.78 3.90
N ILE A 82 -16.39 -16.06 3.30
CA ILE A 82 -15.61 -14.99 3.92
C ILE A 82 -15.80 -13.76 3.07
N ASP A 83 -16.45 -12.76 3.67
CA ASP A 83 -16.49 -11.41 3.14
C ASP A 83 -15.46 -10.55 3.86
N GLN A 84 -14.70 -9.79 3.07
CA GLN A 84 -13.68 -8.89 3.53
C GLN A 84 -13.86 -7.52 2.87
N LYS A 85 -13.79 -6.48 3.69
CA LYS A 85 -13.72 -5.08 3.25
C LYS A 85 -12.44 -4.48 3.76
N GLN A 86 -11.69 -3.81 2.90
CA GLN A 86 -10.54 -3.00 3.28
C GLN A 86 -10.68 -1.61 2.71
N VAL A 87 -10.36 -0.60 3.51
CA VAL A 87 -10.31 0.78 3.08
C VAL A 87 -8.95 1.32 3.48
N PHE A 88 -8.22 1.86 2.51
CA PHE A 88 -6.95 2.52 2.71
C PHE A 88 -7.05 3.95 2.21
N ILE A 89 -6.59 4.88 3.02
CA ILE A 89 -6.43 6.28 2.66
C ILE A 89 -4.94 6.59 2.77
N TYR A 90 -4.39 7.23 1.74
CA TYR A 90 -3.02 7.71 1.74
C TYR A 90 -3.02 9.19 1.38
N HIS A 91 -2.20 9.97 2.09
CA HIS A 91 -1.73 11.27 1.60
C HIS A 91 -0.27 11.16 1.23
N ILE A 92 0.04 11.51 -0.01
CA ILE A 92 1.30 11.21 -0.67
C ILE A 92 1.97 12.51 -1.09
N ASP A 93 3.25 12.60 -0.79
CA ASP A 93 4.15 13.61 -1.33
C ASP A 93 4.39 13.32 -2.83
N LYS A 94 4.06 14.28 -3.70
CA LYS A 94 4.18 14.11 -5.16
C LYS A 94 5.62 14.00 -5.65
N GLU A 95 6.58 14.60 -4.95
CA GLU A 95 7.98 14.59 -5.34
C GLU A 95 8.60 13.23 -5.04
N THR A 96 8.32 12.70 -3.84
CA THR A 96 8.97 11.47 -3.36
C THR A 96 8.12 10.22 -3.56
N GLY A 97 6.80 10.36 -3.75
CA GLY A 97 5.85 9.25 -3.81
C GLY A 97 5.65 8.50 -2.49
N ASN A 98 6.26 8.98 -1.41
CA ASN A 98 6.10 8.42 -0.09
C ASN A 98 4.81 8.94 0.54
N PHE A 99 4.10 8.08 1.27
CA PHE A 99 3.01 8.57 2.11
C PHE A 99 3.59 9.34 3.30
N PHE A 100 2.92 10.42 3.70
CA PHE A 100 3.13 11.06 5.00
C PHE A 100 1.95 10.85 5.94
N TYR A 101 0.80 10.43 5.41
CA TYR A 101 -0.34 9.95 6.18
C TYR A 101 -0.90 8.68 5.55
N HIS A 102 -1.27 7.72 6.40
CA HIS A 102 -1.96 6.51 6.01
C HIS A 102 -3.04 6.19 7.03
N ASP A 103 -4.26 5.91 6.58
CA ASP A 103 -5.31 5.33 7.41
C ASP A 103 -5.75 4.00 6.80
N SER A 104 -6.01 3.03 7.65
CA SER A 104 -6.42 1.69 7.25
C SER A 104 -7.58 1.23 8.11
N TYR A 105 -8.58 0.68 7.44
CA TYR A 105 -9.70 -0.01 8.06
C TYR A 105 -9.85 -1.36 7.37
N SER A 106 -10.02 -2.41 8.14
CA SER A 106 -10.39 -3.72 7.61
C SER A 106 -11.45 -4.40 8.45
N GLU A 107 -12.37 -5.06 7.77
CA GLU A 107 -13.42 -5.89 8.33
C GLU A 107 -13.36 -7.26 7.65
N ALA A 108 -13.30 -8.33 8.43
CA ALA A 108 -13.34 -9.70 7.93
C ALA A 108 -13.89 -10.64 9.01
N GLY A 109 -14.88 -11.46 8.66
CA GLY A 109 -15.38 -12.52 9.55
C GLY A 109 -15.85 -12.02 10.93
N GLY A 110 -16.44 -10.83 11.00
CA GLY A 110 -16.89 -10.20 12.25
C GLY A 110 -15.80 -9.53 13.08
N HIS A 111 -14.55 -9.53 12.62
CA HIS A 111 -13.46 -8.77 13.23
C HIS A 111 -13.23 -7.47 12.46
N THR A 112 -13.04 -6.38 13.20
CA THR A 112 -12.65 -5.08 12.66
C THR A 112 -11.30 -4.66 13.22
N SER A 113 -10.50 -4.02 12.40
CA SER A 113 -9.27 -3.37 12.82
C SER A 113 -9.12 -2.05 12.08
N ALA A 114 -8.62 -1.04 12.79
CA ALA A 114 -8.31 0.25 12.22
C ALA A 114 -7.02 0.80 12.81
N ALA A 115 -6.18 1.37 11.97
CA ALA A 115 -4.91 1.95 12.37
C ALA A 115 -4.55 3.09 11.42
N TYR A 116 -3.93 4.11 11.98
CA TYR A 116 -3.38 5.23 11.23
C TYR A 116 -1.87 5.33 11.41
N MET A 117 -1.22 5.99 10.46
CA MET A 117 0.19 6.30 10.49
C MET A 117 0.41 7.74 10.04
N GLN A 118 1.27 8.47 10.73
CA GLN A 118 1.61 9.84 10.38
C GLN A 118 3.11 10.08 10.51
N LYS A 119 3.71 10.57 9.44
CA LYS A 119 5.12 10.94 9.37
C LYS A 119 5.31 12.30 10.05
N ASN A 120 6.26 12.38 10.95
CA ASN A 120 6.67 13.60 11.65
C ASN A 120 8.20 13.70 11.59
N GLY A 121 8.72 14.45 10.62
CA GLY A 121 10.16 14.47 10.32
C GLY A 121 10.68 13.06 10.02
N ASP A 122 11.69 12.62 10.79
CA ASP A 122 12.33 11.30 10.64
C ASP A 122 11.65 10.21 11.48
N SER A 123 10.38 10.39 11.83
CA SER A 123 9.63 9.42 12.63
C SER A 123 8.26 9.13 12.03
N LEU A 124 7.76 7.93 12.29
CA LEU A 124 6.40 7.53 11.97
C LEU A 124 5.67 7.19 13.27
N THR A 125 4.60 7.91 13.54
CA THR A 125 3.65 7.58 14.61
C THR A 125 2.64 6.60 14.04
N ILE A 126 2.50 5.45 14.66
CA ILE A 126 1.52 4.40 14.32
C ILE A 126 0.53 4.34 15.48
N GLY A 127 -0.75 4.60 15.22
CA GLY A 127 -1.79 4.52 16.23
C GLY A 127 -2.84 3.49 15.86
N GLU A 128 -3.22 2.63 16.82
CA GLU A 128 -4.43 1.83 16.69
C GLU A 128 -5.65 2.68 17.00
N THR A 129 -6.53 2.87 16.02
CA THR A 129 -7.76 3.68 16.16
C THR A 129 -8.73 3.08 17.18
N VAL A 130 -8.65 1.76 17.43
CA VAL A 130 -9.57 1.03 18.32
C VAL A 130 -9.08 0.98 19.76
N ASN A 131 -7.77 0.76 19.99
CA ASN A 131 -7.20 0.52 21.33
C ASN A 131 -6.37 1.69 21.87
N GLY A 132 -6.11 2.74 21.06
CA GLY A 132 -5.38 3.95 21.48
C GLY A 132 -3.90 3.74 21.77
N VAL A 133 -3.31 2.62 21.34
CA VAL A 133 -1.86 2.37 21.49
C VAL A 133 -1.13 3.10 20.37
N ASN A 134 -0.26 4.04 20.75
CA ASN A 134 0.63 4.73 19.82
C ASN A 134 2.04 4.17 19.95
N LYS A 135 2.62 3.78 18.82
CA LYS A 135 4.03 3.40 18.69
C LYS A 135 4.72 4.42 17.80
N ILE A 136 5.90 4.86 18.21
CA ILE A 136 6.76 5.70 17.37
C ILE A 136 7.91 4.84 16.86
N ILE A 137 8.21 4.94 15.57
CA ILE A 137 9.39 4.35 14.96
C ILE A 137 10.25 5.43 14.32
N TYR A 138 11.55 5.25 14.37
CA TYR A 138 12.49 6.08 13.63
C TYR A 138 12.58 5.59 12.18
N LEU A 139 12.63 6.52 11.23
CA LEU A 139 12.79 6.27 9.81
C LEU A 139 14.23 6.66 9.41
N PRO A 140 15.14 5.67 9.25
CA PRO A 140 16.42 5.91 8.62
C PRO A 140 16.29 6.61 7.27
N GLU A 141 17.33 7.34 6.88
CA GLU A 141 17.43 7.97 5.57
C GLU A 141 17.23 6.94 4.44
N GLY A 142 16.47 7.35 3.41
CA GLY A 142 16.19 6.55 2.23
C GLY A 142 15.14 5.44 2.43
N VAL A 143 14.42 5.41 3.55
CA VAL A 143 13.29 4.49 3.73
C VAL A 143 12.12 4.93 2.86
N VAL A 144 11.65 3.99 2.04
CA VAL A 144 10.43 4.12 1.25
C VAL A 144 9.23 3.84 2.13
N LEU A 145 8.26 4.74 2.09
CA LEU A 145 6.94 4.62 2.69
C LEU A 145 5.93 4.35 1.57
N PRO A 146 5.72 3.07 1.20
CA PRO A 146 5.00 2.72 -0.02
C PRO A 146 3.49 2.92 0.13
N ASN A 147 2.84 3.16 -0.99
CA ASN A 147 1.39 3.01 -1.14
C ASN A 147 1.10 1.84 -2.08
N THR A 148 -0.16 1.44 -2.19
CA THR A 148 -0.58 0.24 -2.92
C THR A 148 -0.78 0.45 -4.42
N VAL A 149 -0.74 1.69 -4.90
CA VAL A 149 -1.19 2.08 -6.25
C VAL A 149 -0.05 2.62 -7.11
N ILE A 150 0.81 3.46 -6.56
CA ILE A 150 1.88 4.16 -7.27
C ILE A 150 3.23 3.78 -6.66
N TYR A 151 4.16 3.34 -7.49
CA TYR A 151 5.50 2.90 -7.08
C TYR A 151 6.59 3.67 -7.83
N PRO A 152 6.77 4.98 -7.58
CA PRO A 152 7.68 5.80 -8.38
C PRO A 152 9.13 5.36 -8.24
N HIS A 153 9.54 4.86 -7.06
CA HIS A 153 10.87 4.29 -6.83
C HIS A 153 11.17 3.10 -7.75
N LEU A 154 10.17 2.24 -8.01
CA LEU A 154 10.32 1.09 -8.90
C LEU A 154 10.25 1.52 -10.37
N LEU A 155 9.42 2.51 -10.70
CA LEU A 155 9.36 3.09 -12.03
C LEU A 155 10.72 3.71 -12.41
N GLU A 156 11.30 4.52 -11.52
CA GLU A 156 12.60 5.15 -11.73
C GLU A 156 13.69 4.10 -11.95
N ASP A 157 13.81 3.12 -11.04
CA ASP A 157 14.88 2.14 -11.12
C ASP A 157 14.71 1.12 -12.26
N LEU A 158 13.54 0.47 -12.35
CA LEU A 158 13.36 -0.69 -13.24
C LEU A 158 12.90 -0.30 -14.65
N VAL A 159 12.26 0.85 -14.82
CA VAL A 159 11.74 1.30 -16.11
C VAL A 159 12.60 2.41 -16.69
N ILE A 160 12.75 3.53 -15.99
CA ILE A 160 13.46 4.71 -16.52
C ILE A 160 14.96 4.45 -16.63
N ARG A 161 15.58 3.97 -15.55
CA ARG A 161 17.00 3.61 -15.50
C ARG A 161 17.29 2.22 -16.07
N ASN A 162 16.23 1.46 -16.37
CA ASN A 162 16.27 0.10 -16.92
C ASN A 162 17.19 -0.85 -16.13
N LEU A 163 17.16 -0.79 -14.80
CA LEU A 163 17.88 -1.72 -13.95
C LEU A 163 17.19 -3.08 -13.95
N LYS A 164 17.99 -4.16 -13.89
CA LYS A 164 17.45 -5.52 -13.73
C LYS A 164 16.84 -5.74 -12.35
N THR A 165 17.45 -5.14 -11.33
CA THR A 165 17.08 -5.30 -9.92
C THR A 165 17.14 -3.96 -9.19
N SER A 166 16.26 -3.76 -8.20
CA SER A 166 16.29 -2.62 -7.29
C SER A 166 16.25 -3.11 -5.84
N LYS A 167 17.10 -2.54 -4.98
CA LYS A 167 17.15 -2.86 -3.55
C LYS A 167 16.73 -1.63 -2.76
N LEU A 168 15.62 -1.73 -2.05
CA LEU A 168 15.02 -0.62 -1.32
C LEU A 168 14.84 -0.97 0.15
N LYS A 169 15.04 0.01 1.03
CA LYS A 169 14.60 -0.08 2.43
C LYS A 169 13.13 0.30 2.47
N VAL A 170 12.26 -0.65 2.72
CA VAL A 170 10.80 -0.44 2.67
C VAL A 170 10.23 -0.60 4.06
N PHE A 171 9.39 0.35 4.46
CA PHE A 171 8.54 0.19 5.63
C PHE A 171 7.30 -0.65 5.27
N ASP A 172 7.15 -1.79 5.94
CA ASP A 172 5.98 -2.66 5.81
C ASP A 172 4.88 -2.16 6.75
N VAL A 173 3.84 -1.58 6.15
CA VAL A 173 2.66 -1.03 6.83
C VAL A 173 1.87 -2.09 7.63
N ARG A 174 1.99 -3.37 7.28
CA ARG A 174 1.28 -4.46 7.96
C ARG A 174 2.05 -4.97 9.18
N THR A 175 3.37 -5.05 9.09
CA THR A 175 4.20 -5.56 10.21
C THR A 175 4.77 -4.46 11.09
N GLY A 176 4.74 -3.20 10.63
CA GLY A 176 5.32 -2.06 11.34
C GLY A 176 6.85 -2.15 11.44
N LYS A 177 7.49 -2.77 10.44
CA LYS A 177 8.94 -3.01 10.39
C LYS A 177 9.54 -2.46 9.11
N ILE A 178 10.80 -2.07 9.20
CA ILE A 178 11.62 -1.69 8.04
C ILE A 178 12.42 -2.92 7.62
N SER A 179 12.41 -3.23 6.34
CA SER A 179 13.16 -4.35 5.76
C SER A 179 13.78 -3.95 4.42
N GLU A 180 14.89 -4.58 4.06
CA GLU A 180 15.43 -4.48 2.72
C GLU A 180 14.68 -5.45 1.80
N VAL A 181 14.16 -4.93 0.70
CA VAL A 181 13.41 -5.68 -0.31
C VAL A 181 14.12 -5.53 -1.64
N GLU A 182 14.37 -6.66 -2.30
CA GLU A 182 14.91 -6.72 -3.65
C GLU A 182 13.79 -7.01 -4.65
N TYR A 183 13.65 -6.15 -5.64
CA TYR A 183 12.71 -6.28 -6.75
C TYR A 183 13.47 -6.67 -8.01
N GLU A 184 12.93 -7.60 -8.80
CA GLU A 184 13.48 -8.01 -10.10
C GLU A 184 12.49 -7.70 -11.22
N LYS A 185 12.99 -7.11 -12.31
CA LYS A 185 12.22 -6.90 -13.54
C LYS A 185 12.09 -8.24 -14.28
N LEU A 186 10.88 -8.80 -14.33
CA LEU A 186 10.62 -10.11 -14.94
C LEU A 186 10.39 -10.06 -16.46
N GLY A 187 10.15 -8.88 -17.03
CA GLY A 187 9.91 -8.71 -18.47
C GLY A 187 9.67 -7.25 -18.86
N GLU A 188 9.43 -7.05 -20.15
CA GLU A 188 8.94 -5.82 -20.75
C GLU A 188 7.61 -6.18 -21.42
N GLU A 189 6.57 -5.35 -21.21
CA GLU A 189 5.32 -5.43 -21.98
C GLU A 189 5.47 -4.72 -23.33
#